data_AF-A0A2R7LJL7-F1
#
_entry.id   AF-A0A2R7LJL7-F1
#
_cell.length_a   1.000
_cell.length_b   1.000
_cell.length_c   1.000
_cell.angle_alpha   90.00
_cell.angle_beta   90.00
_cell.angle_gamma   90.00
#
_symmetry.space_group_name_H-M   'P 1'
#
loop_
_entity.id
_entity.type
_entity.pdbx_description
1 polymer ?
#
loop_
_entity_poly.entity_id
_entity_poly.type
_entity_poly.pdbx_seq_one_letter_code
_entity_poly.pdbx_strand_id
1 'polypeptide(L)'
;MSGGATRKQALFVHNNFPGQFGFLAEAMVADGWICAAIGSETATPVAAMPMARWRTARGSTPGIYGPATRAEADLIRGRAAAECAMLLRNKGLKPDIVIGHPGWGETLFMEEVFPEARQILHGEFFYRATGGDVGFDPEFGEMDQEERFRVHAKNATLGLAYLSADRLVCPTRFQASVFPETLKSRISIIHEGVDTQAIAPREGVRFTLANGRVLDRSAPVITFINRRFEPLRGFHVFMRALPALLKAVPEAQVLMIGSEDGSGYGRTPPEGKTWKSVALEALEGQLDLERVHFVGRLPHGRMLDALAVSAAHVYYTYPFVLSWSLLEAMASGCLIIGSDTAPVRDAIVSGESGILLDFFDIPALSEALISACREPERYSAMRRAARAVVTTEFDRRQICLPRWRSLIDETVALGPRS
;
A
#
# COMPACT_ATOMS: atom_id res chain seq x y z
N MET A 1 -12.85 -28.79 39.65
CA MET A 1 -12.39 -27.43 39.28
C MET A 1 -11.94 -27.48 37.83
N SER A 2 -12.82 -27.14 36.90
CA SER A 2 -12.44 -26.98 35.49
C SER A 2 -11.55 -25.75 35.38
N GLY A 3 -10.23 -25.95 35.22
CA GLY A 3 -9.31 -24.87 34.91
C GLY A 3 -9.75 -24.24 33.58
N GLY A 4 -10.45 -23.12 33.64
CA GLY A 4 -10.86 -22.38 32.45
C GLY A 4 -9.59 -21.96 31.74
N ALA A 5 -9.39 -22.44 30.51
CA ALA A 5 -8.28 -22.01 29.69
C ALA A 5 -8.29 -20.48 29.63
N THR A 6 -7.20 -19.85 30.08
CA THR A 6 -7.02 -18.40 29.95
C THR A 6 -7.15 -18.04 28.49
N ARG A 7 -8.10 -17.14 28.17
CA ARG A 7 -8.30 -16.69 26.78
C ARG A 7 -7.04 -15.99 26.29
N LYS A 8 -6.60 -16.35 25.09
CA LYS A 8 -5.47 -15.69 24.43
C LYS A 8 -5.78 -14.22 24.20
N GLN A 9 -4.77 -13.37 24.30
CA GLN A 9 -4.86 -11.92 24.18
C GLN A 9 -3.91 -11.41 23.10
N ALA A 10 -4.35 -10.41 22.33
CA ALA A 10 -3.56 -9.79 21.26
C ALA A 10 -3.59 -8.27 21.34
N LEU A 11 -2.46 -7.64 21.02
CA LEU A 11 -2.36 -6.19 20.87
C LEU A 11 -1.99 -5.83 19.42
N PHE A 12 -2.85 -5.07 18.75
CA PHE A 12 -2.57 -4.51 17.43
C PHE A 12 -1.98 -3.10 17.55
N VAL A 13 -0.93 -2.81 16.80
CA VAL A 13 -0.26 -1.49 16.84
C VAL A 13 -0.10 -0.94 15.42
N HIS A 14 -0.81 0.14 15.10
CA HIS A 14 -0.73 0.76 13.78
C HIS A 14 -1.14 2.24 13.81
N ASN A 15 -0.34 3.13 13.21
CA ASN A 15 -0.60 4.58 13.14
C ASN A 15 -2.05 4.89 12.73
N ASN A 16 -2.51 4.28 11.64
CA ASN A 16 -3.84 4.46 11.06
C ASN A 16 -4.72 3.21 11.27
N PHE A 17 -4.71 2.60 12.46
CA PHE A 17 -5.53 1.41 12.74
C PHE A 17 -7.01 1.66 12.31
N PRO A 18 -7.73 0.70 11.68
CA PRO A 18 -7.37 -0.72 11.48
C PRO A 18 -6.25 -0.99 10.47
N GLY A 19 -5.94 -0.01 9.60
CA GLY A 19 -4.91 -0.14 8.58
C GLY A 19 -5.03 -1.47 7.83
N GLN A 20 -3.91 -2.16 7.68
CA GLN A 20 -3.83 -3.48 7.07
C GLN A 20 -4.24 -4.63 8.00
N PHE A 21 -4.48 -4.39 9.29
CA PHE A 21 -4.77 -5.45 10.27
C PHE A 21 -6.25 -5.62 10.58
N GLY A 22 -7.14 -4.82 10.00
CA GLY A 22 -8.58 -4.86 10.29
C GLY A 22 -9.19 -6.24 10.13
N PHE A 23 -8.98 -6.88 8.98
CA PHE A 23 -9.51 -8.21 8.69
C PHE A 23 -9.02 -9.28 9.69
N LEU A 24 -7.77 -9.14 10.16
CA LEU A 24 -7.15 -10.06 11.10
C LEU A 24 -7.70 -9.84 12.51
N ALA A 25 -7.81 -8.58 12.93
CA ALA A 25 -8.39 -8.23 14.23
C ALA A 25 -9.85 -8.70 14.34
N GLU A 26 -10.65 -8.47 13.31
CA GLU A 26 -12.05 -8.96 13.22
C GLU A 26 -12.12 -10.48 13.35
N ALA A 27 -11.27 -11.20 12.61
CA ALA A 27 -11.22 -12.65 12.65
C ALA A 27 -10.81 -13.19 14.03
N MET A 28 -9.79 -12.59 14.67
CA MET A 28 -9.34 -13.02 16.00
C MET A 28 -10.37 -12.75 17.09
N VAL A 29 -11.08 -11.61 17.03
CA VAL A 29 -12.22 -11.34 17.94
C VAL A 29 -13.32 -12.38 17.75
N ALA A 30 -13.64 -12.75 16.51
CA ALA A 30 -14.62 -13.80 16.22
C ALA A 30 -14.19 -15.19 16.73
N ASP A 31 -12.88 -15.46 16.73
CA ASP A 31 -12.30 -16.69 17.29
C ASP A 31 -12.21 -16.68 18.84
N GLY A 32 -12.69 -15.61 19.49
CA GLY A 32 -12.77 -15.50 20.95
C GLY A 32 -11.51 -14.96 21.64
N TRP A 33 -10.56 -14.39 20.89
CA TRP A 33 -9.41 -13.69 21.46
C TRP A 33 -9.83 -12.39 22.15
N ILE A 34 -9.10 -12.02 23.20
CA ILE A 34 -9.21 -10.68 23.79
C ILE A 34 -8.24 -9.77 23.04
N CYS A 35 -8.76 -8.97 22.11
CA CYS A 35 -7.95 -8.06 21.31
C CYS A 35 -8.00 -6.64 21.85
N ALA A 36 -6.92 -5.89 21.69
CA ALA A 36 -6.87 -4.43 21.89
C ALA A 36 -6.06 -3.78 20.76
N ALA A 37 -6.20 -2.47 20.57
CA ALA A 37 -5.39 -1.72 19.62
C ALA A 37 -4.77 -0.45 20.19
N ILE A 38 -3.65 -0.05 19.58
CA ILE A 38 -3.04 1.27 19.72
C ILE A 38 -2.92 1.90 18.33
N GLY A 39 -3.36 3.15 18.21
CA GLY A 39 -3.20 3.94 16.99
C GLY A 39 -3.08 5.43 17.28
N SER A 40 -2.90 6.24 16.24
CA SER A 40 -2.88 7.69 16.37
C SER A 40 -4.27 8.27 16.67
N GLU A 41 -4.36 9.58 16.81
CA GLU A 41 -5.63 10.26 17.04
C GLU A 41 -6.67 10.08 15.92
N THR A 42 -6.23 9.78 14.69
CA THR A 42 -7.11 9.55 13.53
C THR A 42 -7.50 8.08 13.35
N ALA A 43 -6.93 7.17 14.15
CA ALA A 43 -7.26 5.75 14.09
C ALA A 43 -8.71 5.47 14.50
N THR A 44 -9.33 4.49 13.87
CA THR A 44 -10.69 4.04 14.12
C THR A 44 -10.69 2.63 14.72
N PRO A 45 -11.55 2.33 15.71
CA PRO A 45 -11.59 1.01 16.32
C PRO A 45 -12.28 -0.02 15.41
N VAL A 46 -11.90 -1.29 15.57
CA VAL A 46 -12.74 -2.42 15.14
C VAL A 46 -13.83 -2.64 16.19
N ALA A 47 -15.02 -3.05 15.76
CA ALA A 47 -16.15 -3.29 16.65
C ALA A 47 -15.77 -4.29 17.77
N ALA A 48 -16.28 -4.05 18.98
CA ALA A 48 -16.02 -4.86 20.18
C ALA A 48 -14.54 -4.94 20.63
N MET A 49 -13.65 -4.07 20.12
CA MET A 49 -12.24 -4.05 20.51
C MET A 49 -11.85 -2.74 21.20
N PRO A 50 -11.33 -2.75 22.45
CA PRO A 50 -10.80 -1.56 23.09
C PRO A 50 -9.61 -0.99 22.30
N MET A 51 -9.53 0.33 22.23
CA MET A 51 -8.43 1.02 21.56
C MET A 51 -7.93 2.20 22.39
N ALA A 52 -6.61 2.31 22.52
CA ALA A 52 -5.94 3.48 23.06
C ALA A 52 -5.38 4.33 21.90
N ARG A 53 -5.45 5.65 22.01
CA ARG A 53 -4.94 6.58 21.00
C ARG A 53 -3.82 7.41 21.57
N TRP A 54 -2.69 7.42 20.87
CA TRP A 54 -1.57 8.29 21.24
C TRP A 54 -1.70 9.65 20.56
N ARG A 55 -1.08 10.65 21.20
CA ARG A 55 -0.84 11.98 20.66
C ARG A 55 0.60 12.37 21.00
N THR A 56 1.25 13.11 20.13
CA THR A 56 2.60 13.61 20.38
C THR A 56 2.54 15.04 20.91
N ALA A 57 3.18 15.29 22.06
CA ALA A 57 3.27 16.64 22.62
C ALA A 57 4.28 17.55 21.87
N ARG A 58 5.12 16.96 21.01
CA ARG A 58 6.16 17.66 20.23
C ARG A 58 6.39 16.99 18.89
N GLY A 59 6.92 17.75 17.93
CA GLY A 59 7.56 17.23 16.72
C GLY A 59 9.05 16.97 16.93
N SER A 60 9.73 16.63 15.83
CA SER A 60 11.18 16.61 15.77
C SER A 60 11.77 17.98 16.10
N THR A 61 12.97 17.98 16.68
CA THR A 61 13.68 19.19 17.09
C THR A 61 14.03 20.02 15.85
N PRO A 62 13.65 21.31 15.78
CA PRO A 62 14.05 22.19 14.69
C PRO A 62 15.58 22.23 14.54
N GLY A 63 16.09 22.00 13.33
CA GLY A 63 17.52 22.01 13.05
C GLY A 63 18.30 20.77 13.52
N ILE A 64 17.62 19.69 13.93
CA ILE A 64 18.31 18.41 14.18
C ILE A 64 19.06 17.92 12.93
N TYR A 65 20.17 17.22 13.13
CA TYR A 65 20.93 16.56 12.07
C TYR A 65 19.99 15.76 11.14
N GLY A 66 20.02 16.06 9.83
CA GLY A 66 19.02 15.61 8.86
C GLY A 66 18.76 14.10 8.84
N PRO A 67 19.79 13.24 8.84
CA PRO A 67 19.64 11.79 8.95
C PRO A 67 18.97 11.33 10.26
N ALA A 68 19.09 12.08 11.36
CA ALA A 68 18.46 11.75 12.64
C ALA A 68 16.99 12.19 12.74
N THR A 69 16.51 13.09 11.87
CA THR A 69 15.14 13.64 11.95
C THR A 69 14.07 12.54 11.96
N ARG A 70 14.21 11.51 11.13
CA ARG A 70 13.25 10.40 11.07
C ARG A 70 13.27 9.58 12.36
N ALA A 71 14.46 9.20 12.83
CA ALA A 71 14.61 8.41 14.04
C ALA A 71 14.03 9.13 15.27
N GLU A 72 14.26 10.43 15.40
CA GLU A 72 13.68 11.23 16.49
C GLU A 72 12.14 11.23 16.42
N ALA A 73 11.56 11.44 15.23
CA ALA A 73 10.11 11.42 15.05
C ALA A 73 9.51 10.05 15.44
N ASP A 74 10.18 8.98 15.06
CA ASP A 74 9.76 7.61 15.37
C ASP A 74 9.88 7.30 16.88
N LEU A 75 10.95 7.74 17.54
CA LEU A 75 11.12 7.59 18.99
C LEU A 75 10.07 8.37 19.78
N ILE A 76 9.73 9.59 19.36
CA ILE A 76 8.67 10.40 19.98
C ILE A 76 7.32 9.68 19.89
N ARG A 77 6.97 9.16 18.71
CA ARG A 77 5.72 8.39 18.52
C ARG A 77 5.74 7.08 19.30
N GLY A 78 6.87 6.36 19.26
CA GLY A 78 7.09 5.13 20.03
C GLY A 78 6.84 5.34 21.52
N ARG A 79 7.37 6.43 22.09
CA ARG A 79 7.16 6.75 23.51
C ARG A 79 5.68 6.98 23.83
N ALA A 80 4.97 7.75 23.00
CA ALA A 80 3.55 8.01 23.19
C ALA A 80 2.69 6.73 23.04
N ALA A 81 3.07 5.85 22.10
CA ALA A 81 2.43 4.54 21.96
C ALA A 81 2.71 3.63 23.17
N ALA A 82 3.92 3.66 23.73
CA ALA A 82 4.28 2.92 24.95
C ALA A 82 3.45 3.37 26.16
N GLU A 83 3.14 4.65 26.29
CA GLU A 83 2.24 5.15 27.35
C GLU A 83 0.83 4.58 27.19
N CYS A 84 0.32 4.49 25.97
CA CYS A 84 -0.95 3.82 25.69
C CYS A 84 -0.91 2.33 26.06
N ALA A 85 0.18 1.64 25.72
CA ALA A 85 0.41 0.24 26.10
C ALA A 85 0.42 0.06 27.63
N MET A 86 1.10 0.93 28.38
CA MET A 86 1.11 0.91 29.84
C MET A 86 -0.29 1.13 30.42
N LEU A 87 -1.09 2.02 29.84
CA LEU A 87 -2.48 2.23 30.28
C LEU A 87 -3.34 0.98 30.06
N LEU A 88 -3.19 0.30 28.91
CA LEU A 88 -3.89 -0.96 28.64
C LEU A 88 -3.43 -2.07 29.59
N ARG A 89 -2.12 -2.17 29.86
CA ARG A 89 -1.55 -3.10 30.84
C ARG A 89 -2.12 -2.90 32.23
N ASN A 90 -2.22 -1.65 32.69
CA ASN A 90 -2.82 -1.30 33.98
C ASN A 90 -4.32 -1.63 34.06
N LYS A 91 -5.00 -1.70 32.90
CA LYS A 91 -6.39 -2.18 32.79
C LYS A 91 -6.49 -3.71 32.68
N GLY A 92 -5.37 -4.44 32.82
CA GLY A 92 -5.33 -5.90 32.85
C GLY A 92 -4.96 -6.56 31.52
N LEU A 93 -4.65 -5.81 30.46
CA LEU A 93 -4.17 -6.40 29.21
C LEU A 93 -2.82 -7.09 29.44
N LYS A 94 -2.74 -8.36 29.06
CA LYS A 94 -1.52 -9.17 29.06
C LYS A 94 -1.46 -9.91 27.72
N PRO A 95 -0.97 -9.27 26.65
CA PRO A 95 -0.99 -9.86 25.32
C PRO A 95 -0.07 -11.08 25.27
N ASP A 96 -0.55 -12.18 24.70
CA ASP A 96 0.32 -13.30 24.28
C ASP A 96 1.11 -12.89 23.02
N ILE A 97 0.53 -11.99 22.23
CA ILE A 97 1.12 -11.51 20.97
C ILE A 97 0.85 -10.03 20.72
N VAL A 98 1.87 -9.33 20.21
CA VAL A 98 1.80 -8.00 19.63
C VAL A 98 1.95 -8.12 18.12
N ILE A 99 1.00 -7.57 17.36
CA ILE A 99 1.02 -7.53 15.90
C ILE A 99 1.07 -6.06 15.48
N GLY A 100 2.13 -5.63 14.81
CA GLY A 100 2.34 -4.20 14.61
C GLY A 100 3.02 -3.80 13.30
N HIS A 101 2.78 -2.55 12.89
CA HIS A 101 3.49 -1.92 11.79
C HIS A 101 4.57 -0.98 12.36
N PRO A 102 5.87 -1.28 12.19
CA PRO A 102 6.95 -0.50 12.78
C PRO A 102 7.27 0.80 12.04
N GLY A 103 6.66 0.98 10.86
CA GLY A 103 6.86 2.10 9.94
C GLY A 103 6.99 3.50 10.54
N TRP A 104 6.32 3.82 11.65
CA TRP A 104 6.39 5.15 12.28
C TRP A 104 6.88 5.12 13.73
N GLY A 105 7.44 3.99 14.18
CA GLY A 105 8.08 3.84 15.49
C GLY A 105 7.18 3.38 16.64
N GLU A 106 5.88 3.20 16.44
CA GLU A 106 4.93 2.88 17.52
C GLU A 106 5.22 1.54 18.21
N THR A 107 5.88 0.61 17.52
CA THR A 107 6.20 -0.72 18.05
C THR A 107 7.50 -0.73 18.85
N LEU A 108 8.32 0.33 18.81
CA LEU A 108 9.72 0.33 19.27
C LEU A 108 9.89 -0.12 20.72
N PHE A 109 8.95 0.24 21.60
CA PHE A 109 9.05 -0.04 23.04
C PHE A 109 8.02 -1.05 23.52
N MET A 110 7.34 -1.77 22.62
CA MET A 110 6.32 -2.73 23.02
C MET A 110 6.91 -3.89 23.84
N GLU A 111 8.16 -4.27 23.56
CA GLU A 111 8.87 -5.30 24.32
C GLU A 111 9.14 -4.87 25.77
N GLU A 112 9.50 -3.61 26.00
CA GLU A 112 9.73 -3.07 27.34
C GLU A 112 8.43 -3.00 28.18
N VAL A 113 7.28 -2.84 27.52
CA VAL A 113 5.98 -2.79 28.20
C VAL A 113 5.41 -4.20 28.43
N PHE A 114 5.60 -5.10 27.46
CA PHE A 114 5.10 -6.47 27.45
C PHE A 114 6.23 -7.46 27.14
N PRO A 115 7.17 -7.67 28.08
CA PRO A 115 8.38 -8.47 27.83
C PRO A 115 8.08 -9.95 27.58
N GLU A 116 6.96 -10.46 28.07
CA GLU A 116 6.54 -11.85 27.87
C GLU A 116 5.83 -12.07 26.51
N ALA A 117 5.36 -11.01 25.86
CA ALA A 117 4.56 -11.11 24.65
C ALA A 117 5.43 -11.41 23.42
N ARG A 118 4.96 -12.31 22.56
CA ARG A 118 5.57 -12.51 21.24
C ARG A 118 5.25 -11.35 20.30
N GLN A 119 6.07 -11.15 19.27
CA GLN A 119 5.92 -10.04 18.33
C GLN A 119 5.99 -10.50 16.87
N ILE A 120 4.95 -10.16 16.12
CA ILE A 120 4.94 -10.23 14.65
C ILE A 120 4.87 -8.81 14.12
N LEU A 121 5.90 -8.39 13.37
CA LEU A 121 5.93 -7.05 12.78
C LEU A 121 5.79 -7.10 11.26
N HIS A 122 5.08 -6.11 10.71
CA HIS A 122 4.95 -5.93 9.27
C HIS A 122 6.26 -5.39 8.68
N GLY A 123 6.97 -6.25 7.95
CA GLY A 123 8.14 -5.90 7.17
C GLY A 123 7.76 -5.27 5.84
N GLU A 124 7.24 -4.05 5.86
CA GLU A 124 6.79 -3.36 4.64
C GLU A 124 7.96 -3.12 3.68
N PHE A 125 9.07 -2.57 4.19
CA PHE A 125 10.21 -2.17 3.39
C PHE A 125 11.48 -2.02 4.23
N PHE A 126 12.63 -2.16 3.57
CA PHE A 126 13.95 -1.81 4.12
C PHE A 126 14.64 -0.90 3.10
N TYR A 127 14.84 0.37 3.46
CA TYR A 127 15.23 1.42 2.51
C TYR A 127 16.65 1.18 1.99
N ARG A 128 16.84 1.37 0.69
CA ARG A 128 18.15 1.31 0.04
C ARG A 128 18.39 2.63 -0.70
N ALA A 129 19.62 3.12 -0.64
CA ALA A 129 20.01 4.31 -1.40
C ALA A 129 20.30 4.02 -2.88
N THR A 130 20.31 2.73 -3.28
CA THR A 130 20.50 2.25 -4.66
C THR A 130 19.74 0.93 -4.86
N GLY A 131 19.33 0.63 -6.09
CA GLY A 131 18.70 -0.65 -6.44
C GLY A 131 17.30 -0.87 -5.84
N GLY A 132 16.59 0.23 -5.55
CA GLY A 132 15.21 0.25 -5.05
C GLY A 132 14.41 1.35 -5.74
N ASP A 133 13.57 2.08 -5.00
CA ASP A 133 12.84 3.26 -5.47
C ASP A 133 13.77 4.46 -5.72
N VAL A 134 14.84 4.54 -4.94
CA VAL A 134 15.77 5.65 -4.95
C VAL A 134 16.73 5.58 -6.13
N GLY A 135 16.83 6.70 -6.87
CA GLY A 135 17.66 6.82 -8.06
C GLY A 135 17.14 6.02 -9.26
N PHE A 136 15.90 5.52 -9.20
CA PHE A 136 15.30 4.74 -10.28
C PHE A 136 15.05 5.58 -11.53
N ASP A 137 14.67 6.85 -11.36
CA ASP A 137 14.21 7.71 -12.43
C ASP A 137 15.25 8.77 -12.80
N PRO A 138 15.88 8.66 -13.98
CA PRO A 138 16.95 9.55 -14.40
C PRO A 138 16.45 10.98 -14.69
N GLU A 139 15.15 11.20 -14.92
CA GLU A 139 14.58 12.53 -15.18
C GLU A 139 14.78 13.47 -13.98
N PHE A 140 14.86 12.93 -12.77
CA PHE A 140 15.03 13.71 -11.56
C PHE A 140 16.49 13.79 -11.08
N GLY A 141 17.44 13.31 -11.89
CA GLY A 141 18.86 13.35 -11.59
C GLY A 141 19.30 12.37 -10.50
N GLU A 142 20.61 12.30 -10.31
CA GLU A 142 21.20 11.47 -9.26
C GLU A 142 20.97 12.09 -7.88
N MET A 143 20.80 11.24 -6.86
CA MET A 143 20.79 11.72 -5.48
C MET A 143 22.17 12.13 -5.04
N ASP A 144 22.24 13.24 -4.31
CA ASP A 144 23.46 13.65 -3.63
C ASP A 144 23.80 12.72 -2.44
N GLN A 145 25.00 12.87 -1.90
CA GLN A 145 25.48 12.03 -0.81
C GLN A 145 24.68 12.21 0.49
N GLU A 146 24.19 13.42 0.76
CA GLU A 146 23.42 13.72 1.97
C GLU A 146 22.03 13.08 1.91
N GLU A 147 21.37 13.12 0.74
CA GLU A 147 20.13 12.39 0.47
C GLU A 147 20.31 10.89 0.65
N ARG A 148 21.43 10.33 0.19
CA ARG A 148 21.76 8.90 0.39
C ARG A 148 21.88 8.57 1.88
N PHE A 149 22.52 9.42 2.67
CA PHE A 149 22.61 9.26 4.12
C PHE A 149 21.24 9.33 4.78
N ARG A 150 20.40 10.30 4.40
CA ARG A 150 19.04 10.44 4.92
C ARG A 150 18.15 9.24 4.58
N VAL A 151 18.23 8.71 3.36
CA VAL A 151 17.51 7.50 2.95
C VAL A 151 17.96 6.31 3.79
N HIS A 152 19.26 6.10 3.93
CA HIS A 152 19.79 4.97 4.71
C HIS A 152 19.38 5.08 6.18
N ALA A 153 19.41 6.28 6.75
CA ALA A 153 19.07 6.53 8.15
C ALA A 153 17.58 6.31 8.48
N LYS A 154 16.67 6.26 7.48
CA LYS A 154 15.29 5.79 7.70
C LYS A 154 15.23 4.39 8.31
N ASN A 155 16.28 3.59 8.13
CA ASN A 155 16.36 2.24 8.70
C ASN A 155 16.80 2.19 10.17
N ALA A 156 17.17 3.31 10.81
CA ALA A 156 17.71 3.28 12.17
C ALA A 156 16.72 2.67 13.18
N THR A 157 15.48 3.19 13.20
CA THR A 157 14.39 2.72 14.07
C THR A 157 13.71 1.47 13.51
N LEU A 158 13.58 1.34 12.19
CA LEU A 158 13.07 0.13 11.56
C LEU A 158 13.95 -1.08 11.89
N GLY A 159 15.27 -0.94 11.79
CA GLY A 159 16.23 -1.99 12.13
C GLY A 159 16.11 -2.42 13.58
N LEU A 160 15.99 -1.46 14.51
CA LEU A 160 15.75 -1.75 15.93
C LEU A 160 14.44 -2.55 16.13
N ALA A 161 13.34 -2.11 15.53
CA ALA A 161 12.05 -2.81 15.62
C ALA A 161 12.11 -4.22 15.00
N TYR A 162 12.78 -4.38 13.85
CA TYR A 162 12.87 -5.68 13.21
C TYR A 162 13.76 -6.67 13.99
N LEU A 163 14.80 -6.18 14.66
CA LEU A 163 15.64 -7.00 15.53
C LEU A 163 14.88 -7.52 16.76
N SER A 164 13.96 -6.70 17.30
CA SER A 164 13.09 -7.09 18.42
C SER A 164 11.92 -7.98 18.01
N ALA A 165 11.63 -8.19 16.72
CA ALA A 165 10.53 -9.05 16.28
C ALA A 165 10.87 -10.56 16.35
N ASP A 166 9.92 -11.39 16.78
CA ASP A 166 10.04 -12.86 16.68
C ASP A 166 9.81 -13.36 15.24
N ARG A 167 8.87 -12.71 14.54
CA ARG A 167 8.58 -12.92 13.12
C ARG A 167 8.35 -11.60 12.40
N LEU A 168 8.70 -11.59 11.13
CA LEU A 168 8.41 -10.50 10.20
C LEU A 168 7.45 -11.01 9.14
N VAL A 169 6.49 -10.18 8.74
CA VAL A 169 5.61 -10.46 7.60
C VAL A 169 5.83 -9.43 6.50
N CYS A 170 6.32 -9.90 5.36
CA CYS A 170 6.43 -9.09 4.14
C CYS A 170 5.28 -9.42 3.20
N PRO A 171 4.60 -8.44 2.58
CA PRO A 171 3.48 -8.71 1.68
C PRO A 171 3.87 -9.48 0.41
N THR A 172 5.06 -9.22 -0.13
CA THR A 172 5.51 -9.80 -1.41
C THR A 172 6.96 -10.29 -1.39
N ARG A 173 7.36 -11.04 -2.43
CA ARG A 173 8.73 -11.56 -2.58
C ARG A 173 9.74 -10.43 -2.78
N PHE A 174 9.41 -9.43 -3.59
CA PHE A 174 10.22 -8.23 -3.75
C PHE A 174 10.40 -7.50 -2.42
N GLN A 175 9.33 -7.27 -1.66
CA GLN A 175 9.42 -6.59 -0.36
C GLN A 175 10.27 -7.40 0.63
N ALA A 176 10.15 -8.72 0.64
CA ALA A 176 11.06 -9.57 1.40
C ALA A 176 12.51 -9.47 0.90
N SER A 177 12.73 -9.37 -0.42
CA SER A 177 14.05 -9.36 -1.05
C SER A 177 14.93 -8.17 -0.61
N VAL A 178 14.32 -7.03 -0.26
CA VAL A 178 15.09 -5.82 0.09
C VAL A 178 15.68 -5.86 1.50
N PHE A 179 15.21 -6.76 2.37
CA PHE A 179 15.71 -6.91 3.74
C PHE A 179 17.15 -7.46 3.80
N PRO A 180 17.94 -7.13 4.83
CA PRO A 180 19.23 -7.74 5.11
C PRO A 180 19.14 -9.27 5.30
N GLU A 181 20.22 -9.98 4.96
CA GLU A 181 20.27 -11.44 5.02
C GLU A 181 20.00 -11.98 6.44
N THR A 182 20.50 -11.29 7.46
CA THR A 182 20.34 -11.65 8.87
C THR A 182 18.88 -11.66 9.35
N LEU A 183 17.97 -11.00 8.64
CA LEU A 183 16.54 -10.97 8.97
C LEU A 183 15.71 -11.98 8.16
N LYS A 184 16.25 -12.54 7.07
CA LYS A 184 15.50 -13.38 6.12
C LYS A 184 14.86 -14.61 6.77
N SER A 185 15.57 -15.25 7.70
CA SER A 185 15.09 -16.44 8.41
C SER A 185 13.87 -16.19 9.30
N ARG A 186 13.56 -14.92 9.61
CA ARG A 186 12.37 -14.52 10.37
C ARG A 186 11.21 -14.05 9.50
N ILE A 187 11.41 -13.92 8.19
CA ILE A 187 10.40 -13.37 7.26
C ILE A 187 9.48 -14.49 6.77
N SER A 188 8.18 -14.25 6.90
CA SER A 188 7.12 -14.96 6.19
C SER A 188 6.54 -14.05 5.12
N ILE A 189 6.33 -14.56 3.90
CA ILE A 189 5.73 -13.79 2.81
C ILE A 189 4.22 -14.03 2.82
N ILE A 190 3.46 -13.10 3.40
CA ILE A 190 2.01 -13.19 3.55
C ILE A 190 1.41 -11.81 3.30
N HIS A 191 0.74 -11.65 2.16
CA HIS A 191 -0.04 -10.44 1.87
C HIS A 191 -1.32 -10.41 2.71
N GLU A 192 -1.93 -9.24 2.90
CA GLU A 192 -3.21 -9.05 3.60
C GLU A 192 -4.44 -9.41 2.75
N GLY A 193 -4.24 -9.55 1.44
CA GLY A 193 -5.27 -9.82 0.45
C GLY A 193 -6.36 -8.75 0.29
N VAL A 194 -7.18 -8.97 -0.74
CA VAL A 194 -8.39 -8.20 -1.02
C VAL A 194 -9.61 -9.13 -0.94
N ASP A 195 -10.79 -8.58 -0.64
CA ASP A 195 -12.02 -9.38 -0.55
C ASP A 195 -12.54 -9.67 -1.96
N THR A 196 -12.12 -10.78 -2.57
CA THR A 196 -12.46 -11.10 -3.97
C THR A 196 -13.89 -11.61 -4.15
N GLN A 197 -14.59 -11.88 -3.04
CA GLN A 197 -16.03 -12.15 -3.04
C GLN A 197 -16.81 -10.84 -3.16
N ALA A 198 -16.40 -9.79 -2.43
CA ALA A 198 -17.00 -8.46 -2.53
C ALA A 198 -16.53 -7.68 -3.77
N ILE A 199 -15.29 -7.92 -4.23
CA ILE A 199 -14.70 -7.25 -5.38
C ILE A 199 -14.68 -8.22 -6.56
N ALA A 200 -15.60 -7.99 -7.50
CA ALA A 200 -15.78 -8.81 -8.69
C ALA A 200 -16.08 -7.94 -9.92
N PRO A 201 -15.93 -8.48 -11.15
CA PRO A 201 -16.40 -7.82 -12.35
C PRO A 201 -17.90 -7.51 -12.24
N ARG A 202 -18.28 -6.27 -12.55
CA ARG A 202 -19.67 -5.81 -12.51
C ARG A 202 -20.12 -5.28 -13.87
N GLU A 203 -21.35 -5.58 -14.25
CA GLU A 203 -21.99 -5.08 -15.48
C GLU A 203 -22.97 -3.93 -15.17
N GLY A 204 -23.29 -3.12 -16.19
CA GLY A 204 -24.26 -2.02 -16.07
C GLY A 204 -23.88 -0.89 -15.10
N VAL A 205 -22.64 -0.86 -14.59
CA VAL A 205 -22.16 0.19 -13.68
C VAL A 205 -22.06 1.52 -14.43
N ARG A 206 -22.53 2.59 -13.79
CA ARG A 206 -22.44 3.96 -14.29
C ARG A 206 -21.63 4.81 -13.32
N PHE A 207 -20.64 5.53 -13.83
CA PHE A 207 -19.85 6.47 -13.05
C PHE A 207 -20.13 7.91 -13.50
N THR A 208 -20.86 8.65 -12.67
CA THR A 208 -21.16 10.07 -12.96
C THR A 208 -20.04 10.98 -12.47
N LEU A 209 -19.56 11.86 -13.34
CA LEU A 209 -18.58 12.90 -13.08
C LEU A 209 -19.24 14.15 -12.47
N ALA A 210 -18.44 15.03 -11.86
CA ALA A 210 -18.94 16.26 -11.25
C ALA A 210 -19.63 17.21 -12.26
N ASN A 211 -19.22 17.16 -13.53
CA ASN A 211 -19.82 17.91 -14.63
C ASN A 211 -21.10 17.23 -15.20
N GLY A 212 -21.59 16.16 -14.60
CA GLY A 212 -22.78 15.43 -15.03
C GLY A 212 -22.57 14.40 -16.15
N ARG A 213 -21.37 14.34 -16.77
CA ARG A 213 -21.05 13.30 -17.76
C ARG A 213 -21.08 11.92 -17.08
N VAL A 214 -21.68 10.95 -17.76
CA VAL A 214 -21.77 9.57 -17.28
C VAL A 214 -20.83 8.68 -18.09
N LEU A 215 -20.00 7.91 -17.39
CA LEU A 215 -19.14 6.88 -17.95
C LEU A 215 -19.79 5.51 -17.67
N ASP A 216 -20.11 4.76 -18.72
CA ASP A 216 -20.88 3.50 -18.62
C ASP A 216 -20.40 2.42 -19.60
N ARG A 217 -19.15 2.53 -20.06
CA ARG A 217 -18.50 1.70 -21.10
C ARG A 217 -19.01 1.90 -22.52
N SER A 218 -19.93 2.84 -22.79
CA SER A 218 -20.27 3.25 -24.16
C SER A 218 -19.08 3.86 -24.92
N ALA A 219 -18.12 4.42 -24.19
CA ALA A 219 -16.80 4.82 -24.67
C ALA A 219 -15.72 4.17 -23.79
N PRO A 220 -14.51 3.89 -24.33
CA PRO A 220 -13.43 3.29 -23.56
C PRO A 220 -12.94 4.25 -22.47
N VAL A 221 -12.82 3.74 -21.25
CA VAL A 221 -12.34 4.49 -20.08
C VAL A 221 -11.00 3.92 -19.60
N ILE A 222 -9.95 4.74 -19.64
CA ILE A 222 -8.66 4.41 -19.01
C ILE A 222 -8.68 4.92 -17.57
N THR A 223 -8.32 4.07 -16.62
CA THR A 223 -8.26 4.46 -15.21
C THR A 223 -6.83 4.47 -14.69
N PHE A 224 -6.52 5.45 -13.86
CA PHE A 224 -5.24 5.57 -13.17
C PHE A 224 -5.51 6.00 -11.72
N ILE A 225 -5.13 5.15 -10.77
CA ILE A 225 -5.47 5.32 -9.36
C ILE A 225 -4.19 5.36 -8.56
N ASN A 226 -3.94 6.50 -7.91
CA ASN A 226 -2.90 6.66 -6.91
C ASN A 226 -3.41 7.42 -5.70
N ARG A 227 -2.81 7.20 -4.54
CA ARG A 227 -3.10 8.02 -3.36
C ARG A 227 -2.74 9.49 -3.62
N ARG A 228 -1.57 9.71 -4.22
CA ARG A 228 -1.03 11.00 -4.63
C ARG A 228 -0.53 10.93 -6.05
N PHE A 229 -0.64 12.03 -6.80
CA PHE A 229 0.03 12.14 -8.08
C PHE A 229 1.51 12.43 -7.85
N GLU A 230 2.38 11.48 -8.20
CA GLU A 230 3.83 11.58 -8.00
C GLU A 230 4.60 10.74 -9.02
N PRO A 231 5.88 11.07 -9.29
CA PRO A 231 6.72 10.32 -10.23
C PRO A 231 6.91 8.86 -9.84
N LEU A 232 7.08 8.58 -8.54
CA LEU A 232 7.23 7.22 -8.00
C LEU A 232 6.11 6.28 -8.43
N ARG A 233 4.92 6.81 -8.65
CA ARG A 233 3.73 6.06 -9.11
C ARG A 233 3.42 6.29 -10.59
N GLY A 234 4.43 6.67 -11.38
CA GLY A 234 4.35 6.79 -12.84
C GLY A 234 3.44 7.89 -13.38
N PHE A 235 3.03 8.85 -12.54
CA PHE A 235 2.06 9.87 -12.96
C PHE A 235 2.54 10.65 -14.19
N HIS A 236 3.78 11.12 -14.16
CA HIS A 236 4.39 11.87 -15.26
C HIS A 236 4.54 11.06 -16.56
N VAL A 237 4.96 9.79 -16.49
CA VAL A 237 4.99 8.88 -17.65
C VAL A 237 3.60 8.68 -18.23
N PHE A 238 2.60 8.39 -17.39
CA PHE A 238 1.24 8.17 -17.85
C PHE A 238 0.67 9.43 -18.52
N MET A 239 0.87 10.62 -17.93
CA MET A 239 0.46 11.88 -18.53
C MET A 239 1.06 12.08 -19.93
N ARG A 240 2.34 11.74 -20.13
CA ARG A 240 3.02 11.85 -21.44
C ARG A 240 2.53 10.85 -22.49
N ALA A 241 1.88 9.75 -22.08
CA ALA A 241 1.27 8.80 -23.01
C ALA A 241 -0.12 9.26 -23.51
N LEU A 242 -0.79 10.17 -22.79
CA LEU A 242 -2.15 10.60 -23.11
C LEU A 242 -2.30 11.29 -24.47
N PRO A 243 -1.39 12.18 -24.96
CA PRO A 243 -1.58 12.86 -26.23
C PRO A 243 -1.77 11.89 -27.41
N ALA A 244 -0.97 10.82 -27.47
CA ALA A 244 -1.08 9.80 -28.53
C ALA A 244 -2.40 9.03 -28.44
N LEU A 245 -2.81 8.63 -27.23
CA LEU A 245 -4.10 7.99 -26.99
C LEU A 245 -5.27 8.88 -27.42
N LEU A 246 -5.30 10.13 -26.94
CA LEU A 246 -6.41 11.06 -27.18
C LEU A 246 -6.54 11.46 -28.65
N LYS A 247 -5.43 11.44 -29.41
CA LYS A 247 -5.43 11.64 -30.86
C LYS A 247 -5.93 10.41 -31.62
N ALA A 248 -5.52 9.22 -31.21
CA ALA A 248 -5.86 7.97 -31.92
C ALA A 248 -7.26 7.45 -31.58
N VAL A 249 -7.80 7.77 -30.40
CA VAL A 249 -9.10 7.32 -29.90
C VAL A 249 -9.88 8.54 -29.39
N PRO A 250 -10.57 9.29 -30.27
CA PRO A 250 -11.25 10.54 -29.91
C PRO A 250 -12.30 10.40 -28.82
N GLU A 251 -12.97 9.25 -28.74
CA GLU A 251 -14.00 8.93 -27.76
C GLU A 251 -13.45 8.56 -26.36
N ALA A 252 -12.16 8.22 -26.25
CA ALA A 252 -11.57 7.73 -25.01
C ALA A 252 -11.68 8.76 -23.88
N GLN A 253 -11.99 8.27 -22.68
CA GLN A 253 -12.03 9.04 -21.45
C GLN A 253 -10.93 8.56 -20.51
N VAL A 254 -10.29 9.48 -19.79
CA VAL A 254 -9.24 9.17 -18.82
C VAL A 254 -9.70 9.60 -17.44
N LEU A 255 -9.69 8.68 -16.49
CA LEU A 255 -10.11 8.92 -15.11
C LEU A 255 -8.91 8.88 -14.16
N MET A 256 -8.54 10.05 -13.66
CA MET A 256 -7.41 10.27 -12.75
C MET A 256 -7.91 10.37 -11.31
N ILE A 257 -7.68 9.31 -10.53
CA ILE A 257 -8.10 9.22 -9.13
C ILE A 257 -6.86 9.36 -8.24
N GLY A 258 -6.90 10.35 -7.36
CA GLY A 258 -5.78 10.72 -6.51
C GLY A 258 -5.84 12.19 -6.11
N SER A 259 -4.91 12.63 -5.26
CA SER A 259 -4.91 14.01 -4.76
C SER A 259 -3.52 14.63 -4.83
N GLU A 260 -3.50 15.95 -4.88
CA GLU A 260 -2.30 16.80 -4.96
C GLU A 260 -1.83 17.26 -3.57
N ASP A 261 -2.66 17.14 -2.54
CA ASP A 261 -2.37 17.67 -1.19
C ASP A 261 -1.33 16.82 -0.45
N GLY A 262 -0.75 17.32 0.65
CA GLY A 262 0.04 16.53 1.61
C GLY A 262 1.29 15.83 1.06
N SER A 263 1.92 14.97 1.88
CA SER A 263 3.17 14.30 1.52
C SER A 263 2.96 13.02 0.70
N GLY A 264 3.72 12.88 -0.38
CA GLY A 264 3.87 11.64 -1.16
C GLY A 264 4.96 10.71 -0.59
N TYR A 265 5.23 9.62 -1.30
CA TYR A 265 6.33 8.70 -0.96
C TYR A 265 7.65 9.13 -1.59
N GLY A 266 7.58 9.71 -2.78
CA GLY A 266 8.73 10.11 -3.58
C GLY A 266 9.13 11.57 -3.39
N ARG A 267 9.82 12.09 -4.42
CA ARG A 267 10.31 13.46 -4.47
C ARG A 267 9.17 14.49 -4.39
N THR A 268 9.42 15.59 -3.70
CA THR A 268 8.51 16.74 -3.68
C THR A 268 8.54 17.47 -5.02
N PRO A 269 7.40 18.01 -5.49
CA PRO A 269 7.39 18.85 -6.67
C PRO A 269 8.22 20.14 -6.45
N PRO A 270 8.58 20.85 -7.53
CA PRO A 270 9.18 22.18 -7.44
C PRO A 270 8.37 23.13 -6.55
N GLU A 271 9.05 24.10 -5.94
CA GLU A 271 8.42 25.07 -5.04
C GLU A 271 7.23 25.77 -5.72
N GLY A 272 6.10 25.85 -5.00
CA GLY A 272 4.87 26.45 -5.48
C GLY A 272 4.08 25.62 -6.51
N LYS A 273 4.52 24.41 -6.85
CA LYS A 273 3.87 23.54 -7.85
C LYS A 273 3.33 22.25 -7.25
N THR A 274 2.43 21.61 -8.01
CA THR A 274 2.05 20.21 -7.81
C THR A 274 2.60 19.37 -8.97
N TRP A 275 2.74 18.05 -8.79
CA TRP A 275 3.14 17.19 -9.90
C TRP A 275 2.14 17.22 -11.06
N LYS A 276 0.85 17.44 -10.77
CA LYS A 276 -0.17 17.66 -11.80
C LYS A 276 0.06 18.96 -12.56
N SER A 277 0.31 20.09 -11.88
CA SER A 277 0.57 21.36 -12.58
C SER A 277 1.82 21.25 -13.45
N VAL A 278 2.89 20.62 -12.95
CA VAL A 278 4.12 20.33 -13.71
C VAL A 278 3.81 19.53 -14.98
N ALA A 279 3.02 18.46 -14.88
CA ALA A 279 2.68 17.63 -16.04
C ALA A 279 1.76 18.36 -17.04
N LEU A 280 0.80 19.16 -16.56
CA LEU A 280 -0.10 19.93 -17.42
C LEU A 280 0.63 21.04 -18.17
N GLU A 281 1.53 21.75 -17.52
CA GLU A 281 2.39 22.77 -18.14
C GLU A 281 3.30 22.15 -19.22
N ALA A 282 3.91 20.99 -18.93
CA ALA A 282 4.78 20.29 -19.88
C ALA A 282 4.03 19.77 -21.13
N LEU A 283 2.70 19.64 -21.06
CA LEU A 283 1.84 19.11 -22.11
C LEU A 283 0.82 20.13 -22.62
N GLU A 284 1.10 21.42 -22.41
CA GLU A 284 0.23 22.50 -22.86
C GLU A 284 -0.06 22.38 -24.37
N GLY A 285 -1.35 22.51 -24.74
CA GLY A 285 -1.81 22.36 -26.12
C GLY A 285 -1.83 20.93 -26.68
N GLN A 286 -1.42 19.92 -25.91
CA GLN A 286 -1.39 18.51 -26.36
C GLN A 286 -2.48 17.63 -25.75
N LEU A 287 -3.16 18.11 -24.71
CA LEU A 287 -4.21 17.38 -23.99
C LEU A 287 -5.58 18.01 -24.20
N ASP A 288 -6.57 17.17 -24.45
CA ASP A 288 -7.97 17.53 -24.37
C ASP A 288 -8.47 17.32 -22.93
N LEU A 289 -8.50 18.40 -22.16
CA LEU A 289 -8.86 18.36 -20.74
C LEU A 289 -10.35 18.10 -20.50
N GLU A 290 -11.21 18.15 -21.52
CA GLU A 290 -12.60 17.69 -21.38
C GLU A 290 -12.71 16.16 -21.35
N ARG A 291 -11.62 15.45 -21.66
CA ARG A 291 -11.52 13.98 -21.65
C ARG A 291 -10.59 13.45 -20.56
N VAL A 292 -9.86 14.32 -19.85
CA VAL A 292 -8.96 13.94 -18.75
C VAL A 292 -9.54 14.42 -17.42
N HIS A 293 -10.13 13.49 -16.67
CA HIS A 293 -10.95 13.78 -15.49
C HIS A 293 -10.18 13.57 -14.19
N PHE A 294 -9.74 14.65 -13.56
CA PHE A 294 -9.15 14.63 -12.21
C PHE A 294 -10.26 14.68 -11.15
N VAL A 295 -10.56 13.54 -10.53
CA VAL A 295 -11.73 13.40 -9.63
C VAL A 295 -11.39 13.42 -8.15
N GLY A 296 -10.13 13.65 -7.80
CA GLY A 296 -9.69 13.69 -6.41
C GLY A 296 -9.64 12.30 -5.76
N ARG A 297 -9.65 12.28 -4.43
CA ARG A 297 -9.81 11.05 -3.64
C ARG A 297 -11.28 10.63 -3.65
N LEU A 298 -11.52 9.34 -3.91
CA LEU A 298 -12.86 8.76 -3.91
C LEU A 298 -13.07 7.85 -2.70
N PRO A 299 -14.30 7.77 -2.15
CA PRO A 299 -14.70 6.65 -1.31
C PRO A 299 -14.48 5.31 -2.03
N HIS A 300 -14.15 4.27 -1.28
CA HIS A 300 -13.77 2.96 -1.82
C HIS A 300 -14.78 2.38 -2.82
N GLY A 301 -16.08 2.37 -2.50
CA GLY A 301 -17.10 1.89 -3.43
C GLY A 301 -17.14 2.65 -4.77
N ARG A 302 -16.93 3.98 -4.75
CA ARG A 302 -16.86 4.80 -5.97
C ARG A 302 -15.60 4.53 -6.78
N MET A 303 -14.49 4.20 -6.12
CA MET A 303 -13.27 3.74 -6.79
C MET A 303 -13.51 2.38 -7.48
N LEU A 304 -14.23 1.45 -6.84
CA LEU A 304 -14.64 0.19 -7.47
C LEU A 304 -15.60 0.42 -8.65
N ASP A 305 -16.45 1.45 -8.62
CA ASP A 305 -17.29 1.82 -9.77
C ASP A 305 -16.44 2.31 -10.95
N ALA A 306 -15.41 3.10 -10.66
CA ALA A 306 -14.45 3.54 -11.67
C ALA A 306 -13.69 2.37 -12.31
N LEU A 307 -13.21 1.42 -11.50
CA LEU A 307 -12.57 0.21 -11.99
C LEU A 307 -13.52 -0.64 -12.83
N ALA A 308 -14.79 -0.76 -12.41
CA ALA A 308 -15.78 -1.49 -13.18
C ALA A 308 -15.92 -0.89 -14.59
N VAL A 309 -16.06 0.43 -14.75
CA VAL A 309 -16.21 1.02 -16.09
C VAL A 309 -14.92 1.04 -16.93
N SER A 310 -13.80 0.54 -16.40
CA SER A 310 -12.48 0.64 -17.02
C SER A 310 -12.28 -0.33 -18.20
N ALA A 311 -11.89 0.22 -19.35
CA ALA A 311 -11.32 -0.52 -20.47
C ALA A 311 -9.91 -1.02 -20.12
N ALA A 312 -9.05 -0.18 -19.54
CA ALA A 312 -7.78 -0.63 -18.95
C ALA A 312 -7.40 0.22 -17.75
N HIS A 313 -6.76 -0.44 -16.78
CA HIS A 313 -6.20 0.18 -15.59
C HIS A 313 -4.68 0.27 -15.72
N VAL A 314 -4.15 1.49 -15.58
CA VAL A 314 -2.71 1.73 -15.61
C VAL A 314 -2.15 1.70 -14.20
N TYR A 315 -1.20 0.79 -13.96
CA TYR A 315 -0.51 0.62 -12.68
C TYR A 315 1.01 0.75 -12.85
N TYR A 316 1.51 1.97 -12.80
CA TYR A 316 2.95 2.22 -12.85
C TYR A 316 3.51 2.52 -11.48
N THR A 317 4.67 1.94 -11.17
CA THR A 317 5.38 2.19 -9.92
C THR A 317 6.87 1.90 -10.08
N TYR A 318 7.70 2.69 -9.42
CA TYR A 318 9.10 2.32 -9.16
C TYR A 318 9.16 0.99 -8.37
N PRO A 319 10.35 0.39 -8.19
CA PRO A 319 10.59 -0.72 -7.27
C PRO A 319 10.32 -0.34 -5.80
N PHE A 320 9.03 -0.23 -5.46
CA PHE A 320 8.48 0.19 -4.18
C PHE A 320 7.28 -0.68 -3.80
N VAL A 321 6.70 -0.44 -2.62
CA VAL A 321 5.59 -1.22 -2.04
C VAL A 321 4.42 -1.38 -3.04
N LEU A 322 3.99 -2.63 -3.21
CA LEU A 322 2.84 -3.00 -4.04
C LEU A 322 1.55 -2.47 -3.41
N SER A 323 0.70 -1.82 -4.22
CA SER A 323 -0.53 -1.21 -3.74
C SER A 323 -1.70 -2.19 -3.84
N TRP A 324 -2.62 -2.14 -2.87
CA TRP A 324 -3.89 -2.88 -2.95
C TRP A 324 -4.73 -2.52 -4.19
N SER A 325 -4.67 -1.28 -4.67
CA SER A 325 -5.41 -0.86 -5.86
C SER A 325 -5.11 -1.72 -7.09
N LEU A 326 -3.90 -2.28 -7.21
CA LEU A 326 -3.58 -3.24 -8.26
C LEU A 326 -4.42 -4.52 -8.11
N LEU A 327 -4.40 -5.11 -6.92
CA LEU A 327 -5.14 -6.35 -6.63
C LEU A 327 -6.65 -6.13 -6.77
N GLU A 328 -7.16 -4.96 -6.38
CA GLU A 328 -8.56 -4.58 -6.54
C GLU A 328 -8.94 -4.39 -8.01
N ALA A 329 -8.05 -3.82 -8.84
CA ALA A 329 -8.25 -3.71 -10.28
C ALA A 329 -8.26 -5.09 -10.96
N MET A 330 -7.32 -5.96 -10.61
CA MET A 330 -7.29 -7.35 -11.08
C MET A 330 -8.55 -8.12 -10.67
N ALA A 331 -8.96 -7.99 -9.40
CA ALA A 331 -10.21 -8.58 -8.90
C ALA A 331 -11.44 -8.01 -9.64
N SER A 332 -11.45 -6.71 -9.95
CA SER A 332 -12.54 -6.07 -10.72
C SER A 332 -12.59 -6.50 -12.19
N GLY A 333 -11.63 -7.31 -12.66
CA GLY A 333 -11.57 -7.80 -14.05
C GLY A 333 -11.02 -6.78 -15.04
N CYS A 334 -10.26 -5.79 -14.56
CA CYS A 334 -9.59 -4.83 -15.42
C CYS A 334 -8.49 -5.50 -16.24
N LEU A 335 -8.27 -5.01 -17.46
CA LEU A 335 -6.97 -5.21 -18.12
C LEU A 335 -5.95 -4.35 -17.39
N ILE A 336 -4.86 -4.94 -16.93
CA ILE A 336 -3.77 -4.20 -16.29
C ILE A 336 -2.67 -3.90 -17.30
N ILE A 337 -2.31 -2.63 -17.41
CA ILE A 337 -1.10 -2.18 -18.11
C ILE A 337 -0.17 -1.61 -17.03
N GLY A 338 0.90 -2.34 -16.71
CA GLY A 338 1.77 -2.04 -15.59
C GLY A 338 3.22 -1.79 -16.01
N SER A 339 3.95 -1.10 -15.14
CA SER A 339 5.41 -0.99 -15.30
C SER A 339 6.09 -2.31 -14.97
N ASP A 340 7.07 -2.71 -15.76
CA ASP A 340 7.84 -3.94 -15.62
C ASP A 340 8.89 -3.84 -14.50
N THR A 341 8.41 -3.62 -13.27
CA THR A 341 9.23 -3.51 -12.06
C THR A 341 9.02 -4.71 -11.14
N ALA A 342 10.03 -5.01 -10.33
CA ALA A 342 10.03 -6.15 -9.41
C ALA A 342 8.75 -6.30 -8.54
N PRO A 343 8.19 -5.25 -7.91
CA PRO A 343 6.95 -5.39 -7.13
C PRO A 343 5.74 -5.80 -7.99
N VAL A 344 5.66 -5.33 -9.24
CA VAL A 344 4.51 -5.63 -10.13
C VAL A 344 4.58 -7.09 -10.60
N ARG A 345 5.78 -7.59 -10.86
CA ARG A 345 6.03 -8.99 -11.24
C ARG A 345 5.65 -10.00 -10.15
N ASP A 346 5.53 -9.57 -8.89
CA ASP A 346 5.04 -10.45 -7.81
C ASP A 346 3.56 -10.79 -7.93
N ALA A 347 2.78 -9.98 -8.67
CA ALA A 347 1.34 -10.18 -8.87
C ALA A 347 0.94 -10.39 -10.35
N ILE A 348 1.80 -10.01 -11.31
CA ILE A 348 1.49 -10.06 -12.74
C ILE A 348 2.54 -10.86 -13.50
N VAL A 349 2.07 -11.81 -14.30
CA VAL A 349 2.86 -12.49 -15.33
C VAL A 349 2.65 -11.77 -16.66
N SER A 350 3.72 -11.18 -17.21
CA SER A 350 3.66 -10.40 -18.45
C SER A 350 3.16 -11.24 -19.63
N GLY A 351 2.21 -10.69 -20.40
CA GLY A 351 1.60 -11.37 -21.53
C GLY A 351 0.52 -12.39 -21.16
N GLU A 352 0.41 -12.78 -19.89
CA GLU A 352 -0.57 -13.76 -19.41
C GLU A 352 -1.66 -13.13 -18.55
N SER A 353 -1.28 -12.40 -17.50
CA SER A 353 -2.21 -11.81 -16.52
C SER A 353 -2.13 -10.28 -16.47
N GLY A 354 -1.44 -9.68 -17.44
CA GLY A 354 -1.30 -8.24 -17.65
C GLY A 354 -0.26 -7.92 -18.72
N ILE A 355 -0.19 -6.65 -19.11
CA ILE A 355 0.85 -6.14 -20.01
C ILE A 355 1.88 -5.42 -19.14
N LEU A 356 3.12 -5.92 -19.10
CA LEU A 356 4.23 -5.24 -18.42
C LEU A 356 5.14 -4.58 -19.46
N LEU A 357 5.37 -3.28 -19.28
CA LEU A 357 6.16 -2.46 -20.18
C LEU A 357 7.30 -1.80 -19.43
N ASP A 358 8.40 -1.50 -20.11
CA ASP A 358 9.46 -0.68 -19.51
C ASP A 358 8.87 0.63 -18.97
N PHE A 359 9.34 1.05 -17.79
CA PHE A 359 8.74 2.19 -17.08
C PHE A 359 8.86 3.49 -17.89
N PHE A 360 9.92 3.65 -18.71
CA PHE A 360 10.20 4.87 -19.46
C PHE A 360 9.74 4.81 -20.91
N ASP A 361 9.24 3.67 -21.39
CA ASP A 361 8.75 3.49 -22.76
C ASP A 361 7.33 4.04 -22.93
N ILE A 362 7.25 5.37 -23.05
CA ILE A 362 6.02 6.12 -23.30
C ILE A 362 5.34 5.71 -24.62
N PRO A 363 6.06 5.49 -25.74
CA PRO A 363 5.47 4.94 -26.96
C PRO A 363 4.76 3.61 -26.73
N ALA A 364 5.40 2.64 -26.09
CA ALA A 364 4.78 1.33 -25.83
C ALA A 364 3.54 1.46 -24.91
N LEU A 365 3.59 2.32 -23.90
CA LEU A 365 2.42 2.61 -23.06
C LEU A 365 1.27 3.18 -23.89
N SER A 366 1.56 4.13 -24.77
CA SER A 366 0.57 4.74 -25.66
C SER A 366 -0.07 3.70 -26.59
N GLU A 367 0.72 2.82 -27.20
CA GLU A 367 0.25 1.75 -28.08
C GLU A 367 -0.62 0.74 -27.35
N ALA A 368 -0.22 0.32 -26.14
CA ALA A 368 -0.99 -0.59 -25.31
C ALA A 368 -2.36 0.01 -24.93
N LEU A 369 -2.39 1.30 -24.58
CA LEU A 369 -3.63 2.03 -24.29
C LEU A 369 -4.55 2.11 -25.51
N ILE A 370 -4.00 2.43 -26.69
CA ILE A 370 -4.76 2.49 -27.94
C ILE A 370 -5.35 1.13 -28.29
N SER A 371 -4.56 0.06 -28.20
CA SER A 371 -5.03 -1.30 -28.47
C SER A 371 -6.10 -1.74 -27.45
N ALA A 372 -5.93 -1.41 -26.17
CA ALA A 372 -6.93 -1.70 -25.14
C ALA A 372 -8.28 -1.02 -25.41
N CYS A 373 -8.27 0.18 -26.00
CA CYS A 373 -9.48 0.89 -26.39
C CYS A 373 -10.13 0.33 -27.66
N ARG A 374 -9.32 -0.01 -28.69
CA ARG A 374 -9.82 -0.42 -30.01
C ARG A 374 -10.17 -1.90 -30.10
N GLU A 375 -9.46 -2.74 -29.37
CA GLU A 375 -9.55 -4.21 -29.43
C GLU A 375 -9.73 -4.82 -28.03
N PRO A 376 -10.71 -4.36 -27.21
CA PRO A 376 -10.82 -4.78 -25.82
C PRO A 376 -10.98 -6.30 -25.65
N GLU A 377 -11.66 -6.95 -26.61
CA GLU A 377 -11.92 -8.40 -26.60
C GLU A 377 -10.66 -9.26 -26.72
N ARG A 378 -9.59 -8.71 -27.34
CA ARG A 378 -8.29 -9.39 -27.45
C ARG A 378 -7.71 -9.74 -26.06
N TYR A 379 -8.08 -8.96 -25.06
CA TYR A 379 -7.55 -9.07 -23.70
C TYR A 379 -8.47 -9.83 -22.74
N SER A 380 -9.60 -10.39 -23.21
CA SER A 380 -10.59 -11.06 -22.37
C SER A 380 -10.00 -12.27 -21.62
N ALA A 381 -9.10 -13.04 -22.24
CA ALA A 381 -8.40 -14.14 -21.56
C ALA A 381 -7.44 -13.62 -20.47
N MET A 382 -6.67 -12.58 -20.77
CA MET A 382 -5.71 -11.97 -19.84
C MET A 382 -6.39 -11.38 -18.61
N ARG A 383 -7.55 -10.71 -18.77
CA ARG A 383 -8.36 -10.22 -17.65
C ARG A 383 -8.82 -11.34 -16.72
N ARG A 384 -9.26 -12.47 -17.29
CA ARG A 384 -9.66 -13.65 -16.50
C ARG A 384 -8.47 -14.25 -15.76
N ALA A 385 -7.30 -14.33 -16.40
CA ALA A 385 -6.08 -14.79 -15.77
C ALA A 385 -5.65 -13.86 -14.62
N ALA A 386 -5.73 -12.54 -14.80
CA ALA A 386 -5.46 -11.56 -13.75
C ALA A 386 -6.37 -11.77 -12.52
N ARG A 387 -7.67 -11.93 -12.74
CA ARG A 387 -8.60 -12.24 -11.65
C ARG A 387 -8.25 -13.57 -10.97
N ALA A 388 -7.93 -14.61 -11.75
CA ALA A 388 -7.57 -15.92 -11.22
C ALA A 388 -6.38 -15.84 -10.25
N VAL A 389 -5.31 -15.12 -10.63
CA VAL A 389 -4.14 -14.89 -9.76
C VAL A 389 -4.55 -14.29 -8.42
N VAL A 390 -5.36 -13.22 -8.43
CA VAL A 390 -5.77 -12.59 -7.16
C VAL A 390 -6.65 -13.51 -6.34
N THR A 391 -7.54 -14.29 -6.96
CA THR A 391 -8.40 -15.23 -6.22
C THR A 391 -7.63 -16.40 -5.60
N THR A 392 -6.54 -16.87 -6.21
CA THR A 392 -5.78 -18.04 -5.74
C THR A 392 -4.61 -17.69 -4.84
N GLU A 393 -4.04 -16.49 -4.97
CA GLU A 393 -2.83 -16.08 -4.24
C GLU A 393 -3.09 -14.96 -3.22
N PHE A 394 -4.08 -14.11 -3.47
CA PHE A 394 -4.31 -12.86 -2.73
C PHE A 394 -5.74 -12.71 -2.18
N ASP A 395 -6.56 -13.77 -2.20
CA ASP A 395 -7.87 -13.68 -1.57
C ASP A 395 -7.71 -13.56 -0.06
N ARG A 396 -8.29 -12.49 0.49
CA ARG A 396 -8.20 -12.16 1.90
C ARG A 396 -8.67 -13.30 2.80
N ARG A 397 -9.80 -13.93 2.47
CA ARG A 397 -10.51 -14.86 3.37
C ARG A 397 -9.99 -16.28 3.24
N GLN A 398 -9.76 -16.74 2.02
CA GLN A 398 -9.41 -18.13 1.70
C GLN A 398 -7.91 -18.38 1.72
N ILE A 399 -7.08 -17.37 1.46
CA ILE A 399 -5.62 -17.53 1.31
C ILE A 399 -4.86 -16.78 2.39
N CYS A 400 -5.04 -15.45 2.47
CA CYS A 400 -4.24 -14.60 3.34
C CYS A 400 -4.53 -14.80 4.82
N LEU A 401 -5.81 -14.78 5.22
CA LEU A 401 -6.22 -14.94 6.62
C LEU A 401 -5.80 -16.29 7.23
N PRO A 402 -6.00 -17.46 6.58
CA PRO A 402 -5.51 -18.73 7.10
C PRO A 402 -4.00 -18.77 7.31
N ARG A 403 -3.22 -18.17 6.39
CA ARG A 403 -1.75 -18.09 6.52
C ARG A 403 -1.33 -17.21 7.69
N TRP A 404 -2.00 -16.07 7.87
CA TRP A 404 -1.79 -15.21 9.04
C TRP A 404 -2.13 -15.94 10.35
N ARG A 405 -3.25 -16.66 10.41
CA ARG A 405 -3.64 -17.47 11.58
C ARG A 405 -2.59 -18.53 11.92
N SER A 406 -2.12 -19.28 10.92
CA SER A 406 -1.05 -20.29 11.10
C SER A 406 0.19 -19.66 11.72
N LEU A 407 0.66 -18.54 11.17
CA LEU A 407 1.84 -17.84 11.68
C LEU A 407 1.64 -17.35 13.12
N ILE A 408 0.46 -16.83 13.46
CA ILE A 408 0.14 -16.37 14.81
C ILE A 408 0.16 -17.54 15.79
N ASP A 409 -0.48 -18.65 15.45
CA ASP A 409 -0.52 -19.84 16.31
C ASP A 409 0.88 -20.45 16.50
N GLU A 410 1.66 -20.57 15.42
CA GLU A 410 3.07 -21.00 15.47
C GLU A 410 3.92 -20.08 16.36
N THR A 411 3.70 -18.77 16.28
CA THR A 411 4.46 -17.78 17.04
C THR A 411 4.10 -17.83 18.52
N VAL A 412 2.80 -17.93 18.85
CA VAL A 412 2.34 -18.06 20.25
C VAL A 412 2.76 -19.41 20.86
N ALA A 413 2.83 -20.48 20.05
CA ALA A 413 3.28 -21.80 20.50
C ALA A 413 4.73 -21.82 20.99
N LEU A 414 5.55 -20.80 20.66
CA LEU A 414 6.89 -20.62 21.22
C LEU A 414 6.87 -20.30 22.73
N GLY A 415 5.70 -20.05 23.33
CA GLY A 415 5.54 -19.66 24.73
C GLY A 415 5.97 -18.20 24.99
N PRO A 416 5.97 -17.72 26.23
CA PRO A 416 6.43 -16.38 26.56
C PRO A 416 7.90 -16.14 26.20
N ARG A 417 8.25 -14.88 25.89
CA ARG A 417 9.65 -14.45 25.81
C ARG A 417 10.34 -14.55 27.18
N SER A 418 11.63 -14.90 27.16
CA SER A 418 12.48 -15.13 28.34
C SER A 418 13.35 -13.94 28.68
#